data_AF-E5C5H7-F1
#
_entry.id   AF-E5C5H7-F1
#
_cell.length_a   1.000
_cell.length_b   1.000
_cell.length_c   1.000
_cell.angle_alpha   90.00
_cell.angle_beta   90.00
_cell.angle_gamma   90.00
#
_symmetry.space_group_name_H-M   'P 1'
#
loop_
_entity.id
_entity.type
_entity.pdbx_description
1 polymer ?
#
loop_
_entity_poly.entity_id
_entity_poly.type
_entity_poly.pdbx_seq_one_letter_code
_entity_poly.pdbx_strand_id
1 'polypeptide(L)'
;MRTICLYFEIHQIIHLKRYRFFDIGNDHYYYDDYANETGMNEVAERSYIPALNTLIEMAKNSGGAFKVALSISGVALEQLEIHAPAVIDLLHQLNDTGCCEFLCEPYSHGLSSLANEDCFREEVLRQRDKMKQMFGKEPKVFRNSSLIYSDEIGGLVASMGFKGMLTEGAKHVLGWKSPHYVYHCNQAPSLKLLLRDFKLSDDISLRFSNSDWAEYPLFADKYINWIDVLPQEEQVINIFMELSSLGMAQPLSSNILEFLKALPECAKAKGITFSTPTEIVTKLKSVSQLDVAYPMSWVDEERDTSCWLGNVMQREAFNKLYSVAERVHLCDDRRIKQDWDYLQASNNFRFMTTKNNGMWLNRGIYDSPYDAFTNYMNILGDFIKRVDALYPADVDSEELNSLLTTIKNQGDEITELEKEVAKLQAKVEAAKKATVKKTADAKEPTVKEKSCC
;
A
#
# COMPACT_ATOMS: atom_id res chain seq x y z
N MET A 1 22.59 -13.57 11.69
CA MET A 1 23.02 -12.24 11.18
C MET A 1 21.80 -11.35 11.25
N ARG A 2 21.93 -10.15 11.83
CA ARG A 2 20.82 -9.20 12.00
C ARG A 2 20.65 -8.38 10.72
N THR A 3 19.41 -8.03 10.41
CA THR A 3 19.10 -7.21 9.24
C THR A 3 18.06 -6.14 9.55
N ILE A 4 18.23 -4.98 8.93
CA ILE A 4 17.28 -3.87 8.93
C ILE A 4 16.40 -3.99 7.69
N CYS A 5 15.10 -3.96 7.90
CA CYS A 5 14.09 -3.81 6.87
C CYS A 5 13.59 -2.37 6.90
N LEU A 6 14.20 -1.50 6.08
CA LEU A 6 13.78 -0.11 5.95
C LEU A 6 12.70 0.00 4.87
N TYR A 7 11.55 0.56 5.20
CA TYR A 7 10.49 0.77 4.23
C TYR A 7 9.71 2.06 4.49
N PHE A 8 9.21 2.64 3.40
CA PHE A 8 8.46 3.88 3.45
C PHE A 8 7.09 3.76 2.80
N GLU A 9 6.19 4.63 3.21
CA GLU A 9 4.91 4.87 2.55
C GLU A 9 4.92 6.19 1.79
N ILE A 10 4.35 6.18 0.58
CA ILE A 10 3.98 7.37 -0.18
C ILE A 10 2.46 7.35 -0.37
N HIS A 11 1.79 8.18 0.41
CA HIS A 11 0.36 8.41 0.29
C HIS A 11 0.09 9.92 0.30
N GLN A 12 -0.77 10.37 -0.62
CA GLN A 12 -1.40 11.67 -0.59
C GLN A 12 -2.85 11.53 -1.01
N ILE A 13 -3.71 12.25 -0.31
CA ILE A 13 -5.15 12.20 -0.52
C ILE A 13 -5.57 13.11 -1.65
N ILE A 14 -6.69 12.80 -2.29
CA ILE A 14 -7.40 13.79 -3.10
C ILE A 14 -8.21 14.65 -2.14
N HIS A 15 -7.81 15.90 -1.97
CA HIS A 15 -8.52 16.89 -1.17
C HIS A 15 -9.92 17.12 -1.74
N LEU A 16 -10.90 17.00 -0.85
CA LEU A 16 -12.28 17.34 -1.14
C LEU A 16 -12.47 18.86 -0.99
N LYS A 17 -13.19 19.46 -1.94
CA LYS A 17 -13.57 20.87 -1.87
C LYS A 17 -14.65 21.10 -0.81
N ARG A 18 -14.86 22.36 -0.47
CA ARG A 18 -16.00 22.76 0.35
C ARG A 18 -17.29 22.46 -0.42
N TYR A 19 -18.16 21.66 0.17
CA TYR A 19 -19.38 21.13 -0.44
C TYR A 19 -20.56 21.29 0.51
N ARG A 20 -21.53 22.09 0.10
CA ARG A 20 -22.68 22.52 0.90
C ARG A 20 -23.90 21.67 0.55
N PHE A 21 -24.88 21.71 1.44
CA PHE A 21 -26.15 21.01 1.22
C PHE A 21 -26.83 21.37 -0.12
N PHE A 22 -26.72 22.63 -0.56
CA PHE A 22 -27.32 23.09 -1.83
C PHE A 22 -26.62 22.55 -3.09
N ASP A 23 -25.41 22.03 -2.95
CA ASP A 23 -24.63 21.48 -4.08
C ASP A 23 -25.12 20.07 -4.43
N ILE A 24 -25.76 19.37 -3.48
CA ILE A 24 -26.29 18.01 -3.65
C ILE A 24 -27.33 17.99 -4.78
N GLY A 25 -27.06 17.17 -5.80
CA GLY A 25 -27.86 17.00 -7.01
C GLY A 25 -27.57 18.01 -8.12
N ASN A 26 -26.73 19.02 -7.85
CA ASN A 26 -26.40 20.09 -8.80
C ASN A 26 -24.93 20.07 -9.24
N ASP A 27 -24.02 19.65 -8.35
CA ASP A 27 -22.59 19.63 -8.60
C ASP A 27 -21.99 18.27 -8.22
N HIS A 28 -21.50 17.53 -9.21
CA HIS A 28 -20.95 16.19 -9.03
C HIS A 28 -19.42 16.15 -8.98
N TYR A 29 -18.77 17.32 -8.95
CA TYR A 29 -17.31 17.41 -8.84
C TYR A 29 -16.92 17.72 -7.40
N TYR A 30 -16.18 16.83 -6.74
CA TYR A 30 -15.93 16.93 -5.29
C TYR A 30 -14.55 17.45 -4.90
N TYR A 31 -13.66 17.73 -5.87
CA TYR A 31 -12.23 17.85 -5.60
C TYR A 31 -11.75 19.30 -5.57
N ASP A 32 -10.75 19.56 -4.75
CA ASP A 32 -10.04 20.84 -4.66
C ASP A 32 -8.72 20.75 -5.44
N ASP A 33 -8.79 21.04 -6.74
CA ASP A 33 -7.65 20.90 -7.66
C ASP A 33 -6.46 21.77 -7.25
N TYR A 34 -6.73 22.97 -6.71
CA TYR A 34 -5.70 23.88 -6.26
C TYR A 34 -4.97 23.33 -5.03
N ALA A 35 -5.71 22.79 -4.05
CA ALA A 35 -5.12 22.16 -2.88
C ALA A 35 -4.32 20.90 -3.25
N ASN A 36 -4.84 20.08 -4.18
CA ASN A 36 -4.15 18.88 -4.68
C ASN A 36 -2.84 19.24 -5.39
N GLU A 37 -2.87 20.19 -6.32
CA GLU A 37 -1.69 20.64 -7.04
C GLU A 37 -0.65 21.25 -6.10
N THR A 38 -1.08 22.18 -5.24
CA THR A 38 -0.17 22.89 -4.33
C THR A 38 0.44 21.94 -3.30
N GLY A 39 -0.39 21.09 -2.68
CA GLY A 39 0.06 20.12 -1.68
C GLY A 39 1.01 19.07 -2.26
N MET A 40 0.73 18.58 -3.46
CA MET A 40 1.59 17.61 -4.13
C MET A 40 2.93 18.23 -4.55
N ASN A 41 2.93 19.45 -5.11
CA ASN A 41 4.16 20.16 -5.44
C ASN A 41 5.02 20.45 -4.21
N GLU A 42 4.40 20.90 -3.11
CA GLU A 42 5.11 21.19 -1.87
C GLU A 42 5.80 19.94 -1.29
N VAL A 43 5.08 18.82 -1.17
CA VAL A 43 5.67 17.58 -0.64
C VAL A 43 6.73 17.00 -1.60
N ALA A 44 6.53 17.13 -2.91
CA ALA A 44 7.50 16.67 -3.89
C ALA A 44 8.83 17.40 -3.75
N GLU A 45 8.80 18.74 -3.70
CA GLU A 45 10.00 19.58 -3.60
C GLU A 45 10.71 19.43 -2.26
N ARG A 46 9.95 19.46 -1.16
CA ARG A 46 10.51 19.50 0.20
C ARG A 46 10.86 18.13 0.75
N SER A 47 10.28 17.05 0.21
CA SER A 47 10.44 15.70 0.76
C SER A 47 10.74 14.64 -0.30
N TYR A 48 9.82 14.32 -1.21
CA TYR A 48 9.96 13.12 -2.04
C TYR A 48 11.18 13.18 -2.96
N ILE A 49 11.44 14.31 -3.62
CA ILE A 49 12.58 14.47 -4.52
C ILE A 49 13.91 14.37 -3.74
N PRO A 50 14.16 15.14 -2.66
CA PRO A 50 15.37 15.00 -1.85
C PRO A 50 15.57 13.60 -1.25
N ALA A 51 14.49 13.00 -0.74
CA ALA A 51 14.53 11.68 -0.11
C ALA A 51 14.85 10.59 -1.14
N LEU A 52 14.17 10.56 -2.29
CA LEU A 52 14.42 9.57 -3.33
C LEU A 52 15.82 9.70 -3.92
N ASN A 53 16.30 10.92 -4.18
CA ASN A 53 17.69 11.13 -4.60
C ASN A 53 18.69 10.54 -3.60
N THR A 54 18.44 10.75 -2.30
CA THR A 54 19.27 10.18 -1.24
C THR A 54 19.23 8.64 -1.25
N LEU A 55 18.05 8.04 -1.37
CA LEU A 55 17.90 6.57 -1.44
C LEU A 55 18.59 5.98 -2.70
N ILE A 56 18.50 6.65 -3.84
CA ILE A 56 19.17 6.27 -5.08
C ILE A 56 20.69 6.31 -4.91
N GLU A 57 21.21 7.38 -4.31
CA GLU A 57 22.64 7.52 -4.00
C GLU A 57 23.12 6.39 -3.09
N MET A 58 22.39 6.13 -1.99
CA MET A 58 22.70 5.03 -1.07
C MET A 58 22.70 3.67 -1.77
N ALA A 59 21.69 3.40 -2.61
CA ALA A 59 21.61 2.17 -3.38
C ALA A 59 22.82 2.00 -4.31
N LYS A 60 23.15 3.03 -5.10
CA LYS A 60 24.28 3.02 -6.05
C LYS A 60 25.63 2.87 -5.35
N ASN A 61 25.85 3.60 -4.25
CA ASN A 61 27.14 3.61 -3.54
C ASN A 61 27.38 2.36 -2.69
N SER A 62 26.32 1.62 -2.32
CA SER A 62 26.44 0.43 -1.48
C SER A 62 26.85 -0.84 -2.22
N GLY A 63 26.87 -0.83 -3.57
CA GLY A 63 27.10 -2.04 -4.37
C GLY A 63 26.04 -3.13 -4.14
N GLY A 64 24.81 -2.75 -3.81
CA GLY A 64 23.69 -3.67 -3.52
C GLY A 64 23.55 -4.11 -2.06
N ALA A 65 24.39 -3.59 -1.16
CA ALA A 65 24.30 -3.90 0.28
C ALA A 65 23.17 -3.14 0.98
N PHE A 66 22.86 -1.92 0.55
CA PHE A 66 21.69 -1.17 1.02
C PHE A 66 20.46 -1.58 0.21
N LYS A 67 19.35 -1.79 0.90
CA LYS A 67 18.06 -2.13 0.31
C LYS A 67 16.94 -1.42 1.06
N VAL A 68 15.87 -1.12 0.33
CA VAL A 68 14.72 -0.39 0.84
C VAL A 68 13.44 -0.93 0.20
N ALA A 69 12.29 -0.73 0.82
CA ALA A 69 11.01 -0.97 0.19
C ALA A 69 10.11 0.27 0.21
N LEU A 70 9.24 0.41 -0.79
CA LEU A 70 8.29 1.50 -0.92
C LEU A 70 6.88 0.94 -1.10
N SER A 71 5.96 1.38 -0.27
CA SER A 71 4.52 1.27 -0.48
C SER A 71 4.02 2.58 -1.06
N ILE A 72 3.25 2.51 -2.14
CA ILE A 72 2.67 3.70 -2.79
C ILE A 72 1.20 3.40 -3.05
N SER A 73 0.29 4.23 -2.55
CA SER A 73 -1.13 4.09 -2.85
C SER A 73 -1.45 4.46 -4.30
N GLY A 74 -2.51 3.88 -4.87
CA GLY A 74 -2.94 4.16 -6.24
C GLY A 74 -3.31 5.62 -6.44
N VAL A 75 -4.05 6.20 -5.49
CA VAL A 75 -4.42 7.62 -5.49
C VAL A 75 -3.22 8.55 -5.43
N ALA A 76 -2.14 8.16 -4.73
CA ALA A 76 -0.90 8.93 -4.76
C ALA A 76 -0.21 8.85 -6.12
N LEU A 77 -0.18 7.68 -6.75
CA LEU A 77 0.38 7.53 -8.11
C LEU A 77 -0.34 8.43 -9.11
N GLU A 78 -1.67 8.51 -9.06
CA GLU A 78 -2.45 9.38 -9.94
C GLU A 78 -2.08 10.86 -9.74
N GLN A 79 -1.96 11.31 -8.48
CA GLN A 79 -1.54 12.68 -8.22
C GLN A 79 -0.11 12.96 -8.66
N LEU A 80 0.80 11.99 -8.49
CA LEU A 80 2.18 12.12 -8.98
C LEU A 80 2.22 12.19 -10.52
N GLU A 81 1.38 11.42 -11.23
CA GLU A 81 1.27 11.44 -12.69
C GLU A 81 0.85 12.83 -13.21
N ILE A 82 -0.02 13.52 -12.46
CA ILE A 82 -0.57 14.82 -12.87
C ILE A 82 0.33 15.99 -12.42
N HIS A 83 0.73 16.01 -11.15
CA HIS A 83 1.32 17.20 -10.52
C HIS A 83 2.83 17.10 -10.30
N ALA A 84 3.39 15.89 -10.13
CA ALA A 84 4.81 15.72 -9.81
C ALA A 84 5.48 14.54 -10.54
N PRO A 85 5.46 14.50 -11.89
CA PRO A 85 5.96 13.37 -12.67
C PRO A 85 7.46 13.10 -12.45
N ALA A 86 8.24 14.11 -12.07
CA ALA A 86 9.65 13.96 -11.71
C ALA A 86 9.88 12.96 -10.54
N VAL A 87 8.90 12.83 -9.63
CA VAL A 87 8.96 11.83 -8.55
C VAL A 87 8.84 10.41 -9.13
N ILE A 88 7.98 10.20 -10.14
CA ILE A 88 7.84 8.90 -10.82
C ILE A 88 9.14 8.52 -11.52
N ASP A 89 9.80 9.48 -12.18
CA ASP A 89 11.12 9.24 -12.79
C ASP A 89 12.17 8.79 -11.76
N LEU A 90 12.16 9.39 -10.56
CA LEU A 90 13.05 8.98 -9.47
C LEU A 90 12.69 7.59 -8.93
N LEU A 91 11.40 7.25 -8.84
CA LEU A 91 10.96 5.92 -8.46
C LEU A 91 11.44 4.85 -9.46
N HIS A 92 11.39 5.15 -10.76
CA HIS A 92 11.99 4.31 -11.79
C HIS A 92 13.50 4.17 -11.62
N GLN A 93 14.22 5.27 -11.43
CA GLN A 93 15.67 5.22 -11.20
C GLN A 93 16.04 4.39 -9.96
N LEU A 94 15.26 4.49 -8.88
CA LEU A 94 15.47 3.70 -7.68
C LEU A 94 15.17 2.21 -7.93
N ASN A 95 14.10 1.90 -8.67
CA ASN A 95 13.76 0.54 -9.10
C ASN A 95 14.87 -0.10 -9.94
N ASP A 96 15.47 0.66 -10.85
CA ASP A 96 16.51 0.21 -11.77
C ASP A 96 17.82 -0.15 -11.05
N THR A 97 18.03 0.35 -9.82
CA THR A 97 19.16 -0.08 -8.98
C THR A 97 19.06 -1.56 -8.55
N GLY A 98 17.88 -2.17 -8.64
CA GLY A 98 17.61 -3.52 -8.11
C GLY A 98 17.62 -3.62 -6.58
N CYS A 99 17.78 -2.50 -5.87
CA CYS A 99 17.86 -2.42 -4.41
C CYS A 99 16.54 -2.00 -3.75
N CYS A 100 15.50 -1.75 -4.54
CA CYS A 100 14.18 -1.35 -4.07
C CYS A 100 13.13 -2.44 -4.33
N GLU A 101 12.31 -2.71 -3.33
CA GLU A 101 11.09 -3.53 -3.45
C GLU A 101 9.84 -2.63 -3.41
N PHE A 102 8.94 -2.79 -4.38
CA PHE A 102 7.61 -2.20 -4.30
C PHE A 102 6.62 -3.12 -3.59
N LEU A 103 5.91 -2.57 -2.61
CA LEU A 103 4.88 -3.23 -1.83
C LEU A 103 3.50 -2.99 -2.44
N CYS A 104 2.52 -3.79 -2.03
CA CYS A 104 1.11 -3.56 -2.38
C CYS A 104 0.34 -3.07 -1.16
N GLU A 105 -0.58 -2.15 -1.39
CA GLU A 105 -1.55 -1.62 -0.42
C GLU A 105 -2.90 -1.40 -1.12
N PRO A 106 -4.00 -1.10 -0.41
CA PRO A 106 -5.26 -0.73 -1.06
C PRO A 106 -5.09 0.48 -1.98
N TYR A 107 -5.72 0.45 -3.16
CA TYR A 107 -5.60 1.51 -4.16
C TYR A 107 -5.96 2.89 -3.60
N SER A 108 -7.06 2.97 -2.85
CA SER A 108 -7.54 4.22 -2.24
C SER A 108 -6.79 4.66 -0.98
N HIS A 109 -5.92 3.81 -0.43
CA HIS A 109 -5.48 3.92 0.97
C HIS A 109 -6.68 3.92 1.95
N GLY A 110 -7.75 3.23 1.57
CA GLY A 110 -8.99 3.18 2.32
C GLY A 110 -9.01 2.13 3.41
N LEU A 111 -10.18 2.01 4.02
CA LEU A 111 -10.43 1.11 5.15
C LEU A 111 -11.29 -0.10 4.75
N SER A 112 -11.29 -0.47 3.46
CA SER A 112 -12.13 -1.54 2.90
C SER A 112 -11.90 -2.89 3.56
N SER A 113 -10.67 -3.17 4.00
CA SER A 113 -10.33 -4.38 4.80
C SER A 113 -11.12 -4.54 6.10
N LEU A 114 -11.76 -3.47 6.59
CA LEU A 114 -12.60 -3.47 7.80
C LEU A 114 -14.11 -3.51 7.49
N ALA A 115 -14.50 -3.44 6.21
CA ALA A 115 -15.89 -3.19 5.81
C ALA A 115 -16.43 -4.24 4.84
N ASN A 116 -15.71 -4.51 3.76
CA ASN A 116 -16.21 -5.33 2.66
C ASN A 116 -15.05 -6.07 1.97
N GLU A 117 -15.10 -7.40 1.99
CA GLU A 117 -14.07 -8.27 1.43
C GLU A 117 -13.89 -8.08 -0.08
N ASP A 118 -14.99 -8.00 -0.84
CA ASP A 118 -14.94 -7.87 -2.30
C ASP A 118 -14.30 -6.55 -2.73
N CYS A 119 -14.69 -5.43 -2.10
CA CYS A 119 -14.07 -4.13 -2.33
C CYS A 119 -12.58 -4.17 -1.96
N PHE A 120 -12.23 -4.75 -0.82
CA PHE A 120 -10.83 -4.87 -0.42
C PHE A 120 -10.01 -5.67 -1.44
N ARG A 121 -10.53 -6.80 -1.94
CA ARG A 121 -9.88 -7.60 -2.98
C ARG A 121 -9.72 -6.81 -4.27
N GLU A 122 -10.77 -6.13 -4.74
CA GLU A 122 -10.75 -5.33 -5.96
C GLU A 122 -9.65 -4.26 -5.89
N GLU A 123 -9.58 -3.51 -4.79
CA GLU A 123 -8.56 -2.48 -4.59
C GLU A 123 -7.13 -3.02 -4.58
N VAL A 124 -6.92 -4.13 -3.86
CA VAL A 124 -5.58 -4.74 -3.74
C VAL A 124 -5.13 -5.32 -5.08
N LEU A 125 -6.01 -5.98 -5.82
CA LEU A 125 -5.70 -6.53 -7.14
C LEU A 125 -5.41 -5.41 -8.14
N ARG A 126 -6.22 -4.34 -8.15
CA ARG A 126 -5.97 -3.17 -9.00
C ARG A 126 -4.64 -2.51 -8.68
N GLN A 127 -4.30 -2.34 -7.40
CA GLN A 127 -3.01 -1.76 -7.03
C GLN A 127 -1.85 -2.64 -7.48
N ARG A 128 -1.96 -3.96 -7.29
CA ARG A 128 -0.95 -4.92 -7.76
C ARG A 128 -0.71 -4.81 -9.27
N ASP A 129 -1.78 -4.68 -10.04
CA ASP A 129 -1.70 -4.53 -11.50
C ASP A 129 -1.10 -3.18 -11.90
N LYS A 130 -1.47 -2.07 -11.23
CA LYS A 130 -0.87 -0.74 -11.46
C LYS A 130 0.63 -0.74 -11.16
N MET A 131 1.09 -1.38 -10.09
CA MET A 131 2.52 -1.51 -9.79
C MET A 131 3.28 -2.31 -10.86
N LYS A 132 2.66 -3.38 -11.38
CA LYS A 132 3.23 -4.17 -12.48
C LYS A 132 3.29 -3.39 -13.78
N GLN A 133 2.23 -2.65 -14.10
CA GLN A 133 2.15 -1.80 -15.29
C GLN A 133 3.21 -0.70 -15.25
N MET A 134 3.34 0.02 -14.13
CA MET A 134 4.25 1.14 -14.02
C MET A 134 5.70 0.70 -13.86
N PHE A 135 6.00 -0.24 -12.96
CA PHE A 135 7.38 -0.54 -12.56
C PHE A 135 7.89 -1.92 -12.99
N GLY A 136 7.06 -2.71 -13.68
CA GLY A 136 7.39 -4.09 -14.05
C GLY A 136 7.55 -5.04 -12.86
N LYS A 137 7.09 -4.63 -11.67
CA LYS A 137 7.18 -5.40 -10.43
C LYS A 137 5.79 -5.82 -9.99
N GLU A 138 5.61 -7.11 -9.74
CA GLU A 138 4.42 -7.64 -9.10
C GLU A 138 4.71 -7.81 -7.60
N PRO A 139 4.13 -6.97 -6.71
CA PRO A 139 4.40 -7.04 -5.28
C PRO A 139 4.08 -8.40 -4.67
N LYS A 140 4.93 -8.84 -3.73
CA LYS A 140 4.78 -10.14 -3.02
C LYS A 140 4.49 -9.98 -1.53
N VAL A 141 4.72 -8.79 -1.00
CA VAL A 141 4.44 -8.43 0.39
C VAL A 141 3.39 -7.34 0.42
N PHE A 142 2.44 -7.51 1.32
CA PHE A 142 1.33 -6.59 1.49
C PHE A 142 1.57 -5.66 2.70
N ARG A 143 1.20 -4.40 2.52
CA ARG A 143 1.16 -3.38 3.57
C ARG A 143 -0.26 -2.83 3.52
N ASN A 144 -1.08 -3.11 4.52
CA ASN A 144 -2.42 -2.56 4.54
C ASN A 144 -2.38 -1.05 4.88
N SER A 145 -3.44 -0.32 4.52
CA SER A 145 -3.65 1.06 4.95
C SER A 145 -3.41 1.17 6.45
N SER A 146 -2.52 2.08 6.83
CA SER A 146 -2.16 2.31 8.23
C SER A 146 -1.76 1.03 9.00
N LEU A 147 -1.06 0.10 8.34
CA LEU A 147 -0.56 -1.14 8.94
C LEU A 147 -1.66 -1.97 9.62
N ILE A 148 -2.91 -1.79 9.18
CA ILE A 148 -4.08 -2.45 9.80
C ILE A 148 -3.98 -3.96 9.63
N TYR A 149 -4.09 -4.68 10.75
CA TYR A 149 -4.02 -6.14 10.77
C TYR A 149 -4.98 -6.76 11.78
N SER A 150 -5.59 -7.87 11.38
CA SER A 150 -6.20 -8.89 12.24
C SER A 150 -5.92 -10.25 11.61
N ASP A 151 -6.14 -11.33 12.35
CA ASP A 151 -5.99 -12.70 11.83
C ASP A 151 -6.85 -12.93 10.57
N GLU A 152 -8.06 -12.37 10.55
CA GLU A 152 -8.99 -12.42 9.42
C GLU A 152 -8.45 -11.70 8.19
N ILE A 153 -7.99 -10.45 8.34
CA ILE A 153 -7.35 -9.69 7.25
C ILE A 153 -6.12 -10.45 6.74
N GLY A 154 -5.34 -11.07 7.64
CA GLY A 154 -4.22 -11.93 7.27
C GLY A 154 -4.65 -13.12 6.41
N GLY A 155 -5.76 -13.79 6.76
CA GLY A 155 -6.35 -14.86 5.95
C GLY A 155 -6.72 -14.39 4.54
N LEU A 156 -7.38 -13.24 4.44
CA LEU A 156 -7.76 -12.62 3.15
C LEU A 156 -6.54 -12.29 2.29
N VAL A 157 -5.54 -11.63 2.88
CA VAL A 157 -4.28 -11.30 2.19
C VAL A 157 -3.55 -12.55 1.72
N ALA A 158 -3.48 -13.60 2.54
CA ALA A 158 -2.89 -14.88 2.16
C ALA A 158 -3.60 -15.52 0.96
N SER A 159 -4.94 -15.47 0.94
CA SER A 159 -5.74 -16.02 -0.16
C SER A 159 -5.52 -15.31 -1.50
N MET A 160 -5.08 -14.04 -1.48
CA MET A 160 -4.68 -13.28 -2.68
C MET A 160 -3.27 -13.62 -3.19
N GLY A 161 -2.54 -14.51 -2.51
CA GLY A 161 -1.25 -15.05 -2.94
C GLY A 161 -0.01 -14.37 -2.35
N PHE A 162 -0.18 -13.37 -1.48
CA PHE A 162 0.91 -12.68 -0.80
C PHE A 162 1.71 -13.63 0.10
N LYS A 163 3.02 -13.39 0.22
CA LYS A 163 3.96 -14.21 1.02
C LYS A 163 4.26 -13.60 2.38
N GLY A 164 4.13 -12.29 2.48
CA GLY A 164 4.35 -11.55 3.71
C GLY A 164 3.34 -10.42 3.87
N MET A 165 3.16 -10.00 5.12
CA MET A 165 2.43 -8.80 5.47
C MET A 165 3.20 -7.99 6.52
N LEU A 166 3.27 -6.68 6.32
CA LEU A 166 3.84 -5.73 7.27
C LEU A 166 2.73 -5.21 8.19
N THR A 167 2.97 -5.20 9.50
CA THR A 167 2.04 -4.62 10.48
C THR A 167 2.79 -4.04 11.68
N GLU A 168 2.08 -3.49 12.66
CA GLU A 168 2.64 -2.82 13.82
C GLU A 168 3.16 -3.82 14.88
N GLY A 169 4.20 -3.46 15.62
CA GLY A 169 4.65 -4.15 16.83
C GLY A 169 3.88 -3.70 18.06
N ALA A 170 2.54 -3.83 18.06
CA ALA A 170 1.70 -3.32 19.13
C ALA A 170 1.95 -4.06 20.45
N LYS A 171 2.27 -3.31 21.51
CA LYS A 171 2.58 -3.89 22.84
C LYS A 171 1.45 -4.75 23.40
N HIS A 172 0.20 -4.34 23.20
CA HIS A 172 -0.96 -5.07 23.71
C HIS A 172 -1.16 -6.42 23.02
N VAL A 173 -0.63 -6.60 21.80
CA VAL A 173 -0.63 -7.89 21.08
C VAL A 173 0.60 -8.72 21.43
N LEU A 174 1.78 -8.09 21.46
CA LEU A 174 3.04 -8.81 21.67
C LEU A 174 3.24 -9.26 23.11
N GLY A 175 2.71 -8.50 24.09
CA GLY A 175 2.98 -8.75 25.50
C GLY A 175 4.48 -8.69 25.78
N TRP A 176 5.08 -9.85 26.08
CA TRP A 176 6.53 -10.00 26.31
C TRP A 176 7.32 -10.42 25.06
N LYS A 177 6.64 -10.70 23.94
CA LYS A 177 7.27 -11.06 22.66
C LYS A 177 7.93 -9.83 22.02
N SER A 178 8.95 -10.07 21.19
CA SER A 178 9.69 -9.00 20.50
C SER A 178 9.10 -8.73 19.11
N PRO A 179 9.02 -7.47 18.64
CA PRO A 179 8.68 -7.17 17.24
C PRO A 179 9.78 -7.62 16.25
N HIS A 180 10.96 -8.00 16.76
CA HIS A 180 12.14 -8.30 15.93
C HIS A 180 12.26 -9.73 15.41
N TYR A 181 11.19 -10.51 15.56
CA TYR A 181 11.07 -11.85 15.00
C TYR A 181 10.13 -11.85 13.79
N VAL A 182 10.30 -12.86 12.94
CA VAL A 182 9.31 -13.18 11.90
C VAL A 182 8.20 -14.00 12.55
N TYR A 183 6.95 -13.56 12.42
CA TYR A 183 5.78 -14.33 12.85
C TYR A 183 5.05 -14.90 11.63
N HIS A 184 3.96 -15.63 11.85
CA HIS A 184 3.01 -15.98 10.81
C HIS A 184 1.58 -15.72 11.27
N CYS A 185 0.70 -15.52 10.29
CA CYS A 185 -0.73 -15.39 10.54
C CYS A 185 -1.29 -16.69 11.11
N ASN A 186 -2.06 -16.58 12.19
CA ASN A 186 -2.73 -17.70 12.85
C ASN A 186 -3.69 -18.45 11.90
N GLN A 187 -4.48 -17.73 11.11
CA GLN A 187 -5.42 -18.33 10.14
C GLN A 187 -4.75 -18.80 8.83
N ALA A 188 -3.54 -18.32 8.53
CA ALA A 188 -2.82 -18.67 7.31
C ALA A 188 -1.30 -18.75 7.55
N PRO A 189 -0.77 -19.88 8.07
CA PRO A 189 0.64 -20.02 8.46
C PRO A 189 1.68 -19.81 7.34
N SER A 190 1.25 -19.87 6.08
CA SER A 190 2.06 -19.54 4.91
C SER A 190 2.35 -18.04 4.76
N LEU A 191 1.51 -17.17 5.34
CA LEU A 191 1.71 -15.72 5.34
C LEU A 191 2.60 -15.31 6.51
N LYS A 192 3.78 -14.79 6.22
CA LYS A 192 4.70 -14.28 7.24
C LYS A 192 4.34 -12.86 7.66
N LEU A 193 4.57 -12.54 8.92
CA LEU A 193 4.31 -11.22 9.47
C LEU A 193 5.63 -10.58 9.91
N LEU A 194 5.82 -9.33 9.50
CA LEU A 194 6.94 -8.49 9.86
C LEU A 194 6.40 -7.29 10.64
N LEU A 195 6.83 -7.16 11.89
CA LEU A 195 6.28 -6.18 12.83
C LEU A 195 7.19 -4.98 12.95
N ARG A 196 6.65 -3.79 12.72
CA ARG A 196 7.33 -2.51 12.93
C ARG A 196 7.87 -2.40 14.36
N ASP A 197 9.11 -1.98 14.50
CA ASP A 197 9.58 -1.42 15.76
C ASP A 197 9.11 0.04 15.84
N PHE A 198 8.03 0.29 16.57
CA PHE A 198 7.48 1.63 16.70
C PHE A 198 8.48 2.60 17.34
N LYS A 199 9.33 2.16 18.28
CA LYS A 199 10.23 3.05 19.00
C LYS A 199 11.33 3.53 18.05
N LEU A 200 12.04 2.60 17.42
CA LEU A 200 13.11 2.91 16.47
C LEU A 200 12.59 3.68 15.26
N SER A 201 11.35 3.41 14.84
CA SER A 201 10.70 4.15 13.76
C SER A 201 10.35 5.59 14.16
N ASP A 202 9.68 5.78 15.31
CA ASP A 202 9.24 7.08 15.82
C ASP A 202 10.42 7.97 16.25
N ASP A 203 11.55 7.37 16.64
CA ASP A 203 12.80 8.09 16.93
C ASP A 203 13.32 8.82 15.70
N ILE A 204 13.08 8.29 14.49
CA ILE A 204 13.38 8.98 13.23
C ILE A 204 12.23 9.88 12.81
N SER A 205 11.00 9.36 12.70
CA SER A 205 9.90 10.09 12.06
C SER A 205 9.34 11.23 12.91
N LEU A 206 9.38 11.11 14.25
CA LEU A 206 8.78 12.08 15.16
C LEU A 206 9.83 12.85 15.98
N ARG A 207 10.86 12.18 16.49
CA ARG A 207 11.76 12.77 17.51
C ARG A 207 13.08 13.30 16.97
N PHE A 208 13.44 13.02 15.72
CA PHE A 208 14.78 13.26 15.19
C PHE A 208 15.29 14.71 15.38
N SER A 209 14.44 15.70 15.10
CA SER A 209 14.77 17.14 15.26
C SER A 209 14.29 17.75 16.58
N ASN A 210 13.78 16.94 17.52
CA ASN A 210 13.29 17.43 18.81
C ASN A 210 14.45 17.66 19.79
N SER A 211 14.83 18.91 20.02
CA SER A 211 15.91 19.29 20.94
C SER A 211 15.63 18.98 22.41
N ASP A 212 14.36 18.79 22.79
CA ASP A 212 13.97 18.45 24.15
C ASP A 212 14.00 16.93 24.41
N TRP A 213 14.17 16.11 23.36
CA TRP A 213 14.30 14.66 23.50
C TRP A 213 15.68 14.31 24.04
N ALA A 214 15.73 13.47 25.07
CA ALA A 214 16.97 13.12 25.79
C ALA A 214 18.07 12.49 24.91
N GLU A 215 17.70 11.94 23.75
CA GLU A 215 18.66 11.32 22.83
C GLU A 215 19.14 12.27 21.72
N TYR A 216 18.64 13.50 21.66
CA TYR A 216 19.04 14.52 20.69
C TYR A 216 20.45 15.07 20.96
N PRO A 217 21.26 15.32 19.92
CA PRO A 217 21.03 14.97 18.52
C PRO A 217 21.21 13.45 18.27
N LEU A 218 20.41 12.90 17.36
CA LEU A 218 20.49 11.50 16.98
C LEU A 218 21.52 11.27 15.87
N PHE A 219 22.60 10.55 16.18
CA PHE A 219 23.62 10.14 15.21
C PHE A 219 23.42 8.69 14.72
N ALA A 220 23.88 8.41 13.51
CA ALA A 220 23.73 7.09 12.87
C ALA A 220 24.46 5.98 13.63
N ASP A 221 25.66 6.24 14.16
CA ASP A 221 26.43 5.28 14.96
C ASP A 221 25.71 4.93 16.27
N LYS A 222 25.14 5.92 16.94
CA LYS A 222 24.31 5.74 18.14
C LYS A 222 23.07 4.90 17.83
N TYR A 223 22.35 5.24 16.76
CA TYR A 223 21.15 4.51 16.34
C TYR A 223 21.45 3.05 15.97
N ILE A 224 22.50 2.80 15.19
CA ILE A 224 22.94 1.44 14.85
C ILE A 224 23.45 0.70 16.09
N ASN A 225 24.09 1.37 17.05
CA ASN A 225 24.53 0.74 18.28
C ASN A 225 23.34 0.25 19.13
N TRP A 226 22.21 0.96 19.15
CA TRP A 226 20.98 0.47 19.78
C TRP A 226 20.50 -0.84 19.14
N ILE A 227 20.62 -0.97 17.82
CA ILE A 227 20.27 -2.19 17.09
C ILE A 227 21.30 -3.31 17.34
N ASP A 228 22.59 -2.98 17.44
CA ASP A 228 23.69 -3.93 17.66
C ASP A 228 23.57 -4.66 19.01
N VAL A 229 23.20 -3.93 20.06
CA VAL A 229 23.10 -4.47 21.43
C VAL A 229 21.82 -5.28 21.71
N LEU A 230 20.90 -5.39 20.75
CA LEU A 230 19.73 -6.26 20.89
C LEU A 230 20.14 -7.74 21.04
N PRO A 231 19.32 -8.59 21.67
CA PRO A 231 19.57 -10.03 21.77
C PRO A 231 19.85 -10.69 20.41
N GLN A 232 20.80 -11.62 20.34
CA GLN A 232 21.27 -12.20 19.07
C GLN A 232 20.16 -12.93 18.28
N GLU A 233 19.16 -13.43 18.99
CA GLU A 233 17.98 -14.09 18.45
C GLU A 233 17.07 -13.11 17.69
N GLU A 234 17.09 -11.82 18.07
CA GLU A 234 16.33 -10.77 17.41
C GLU A 234 17.03 -10.36 16.10
N GLN A 235 16.54 -10.90 14.99
CA GLN A 235 17.24 -10.87 13.71
C GLN A 235 16.71 -9.83 12.73
N VAL A 236 15.47 -9.37 12.87
CA VAL A 236 14.80 -8.53 11.87
C VAL A 236 14.31 -7.24 12.49
N ILE A 237 14.84 -6.11 12.07
CA ILE A 237 14.45 -4.80 12.59
C ILE A 237 13.66 -4.06 11.52
N ASN A 238 12.35 -3.99 11.68
CA ASN A 238 11.45 -3.36 10.71
C ASN A 238 11.27 -1.87 11.06
N ILE A 239 11.81 -1.00 10.23
CA ILE A 239 11.77 0.46 10.42
C ILE A 239 10.84 1.04 9.35
N PHE A 240 9.78 1.70 9.80
CA PHE A 240 8.73 2.25 8.95
C PHE A 240 8.41 3.70 9.26
N MET A 241 8.27 4.49 8.21
CA MET A 241 7.69 5.83 8.28
C MET A 241 7.10 6.23 6.93
N GLU A 242 6.24 7.24 6.93
CA GLU A 242 5.87 7.93 5.69
C GLU A 242 7.12 8.63 5.10
N LEU A 243 7.30 8.60 3.78
CA LEU A 243 8.44 9.25 3.12
C LEU A 243 8.43 10.76 3.38
N SER A 244 7.24 11.36 3.52
CA SER A 244 7.00 12.75 3.94
C SER A 244 7.68 13.10 5.27
N SER A 245 7.96 12.11 6.13
CA SER A 245 8.71 12.33 7.37
C SER A 245 10.08 12.96 7.10
N LEU A 246 10.69 12.65 5.96
CA LEU A 246 11.97 13.18 5.51
C LEU A 246 11.75 14.49 4.75
N GLY A 247 11.82 15.64 5.43
CA GLY A 247 11.69 16.96 4.85
C GLY A 247 10.43 17.73 5.25
N MET A 248 9.30 17.04 5.48
CA MET A 248 8.09 17.68 6.04
C MET A 248 8.07 17.63 7.57
N ALA A 249 8.04 16.41 8.15
CA ALA A 249 8.02 16.27 9.61
C ALA A 249 9.38 16.58 10.23
N GLN A 250 10.45 16.08 9.61
CA GLN A 250 11.84 16.36 9.97
C GLN A 250 12.45 17.26 8.88
N PRO A 251 12.59 18.58 9.10
CA PRO A 251 13.07 19.50 8.07
C PRO A 251 14.43 19.10 7.51
N LEU A 252 14.69 19.37 6.22
CA LEU A 252 15.99 19.03 5.60
C LEU A 252 17.19 19.68 6.32
N SER A 253 16.98 20.86 6.92
CA SER A 253 17.97 21.57 7.74
C SER A 253 18.37 20.83 9.03
N SER A 254 17.62 19.80 9.44
CA SER A 254 17.98 18.94 10.57
C SER A 254 19.10 17.94 10.25
N ASN A 255 19.56 17.87 9.00
CA ASN A 255 20.51 16.87 8.49
C ASN A 255 19.98 15.43 8.51
N ILE A 256 18.66 15.24 8.49
CA ILE A 256 18.02 13.92 8.43
C ILE A 256 18.50 13.07 7.25
N LEU A 257 18.75 13.68 6.09
CA LEU A 257 19.25 12.96 4.91
C LEU A 257 20.70 12.48 5.10
N GLU A 258 21.54 13.27 5.75
CA GLU A 258 22.92 12.88 6.05
C GLU A 258 22.97 11.77 7.11
N PHE A 259 22.06 11.81 8.09
CA PHE A 259 21.84 10.69 9.01
C PHE A 259 21.49 9.40 8.26
N LEU A 260 20.56 9.44 7.31
CA LEU A 260 20.19 8.26 6.52
C LEU A 260 21.36 7.73 5.70
N LYS A 261 22.12 8.60 5.03
CA LYS A 261 23.30 8.21 4.23
C LYS A 261 24.37 7.49 5.07
N ALA A 262 24.49 7.82 6.35
CA ALA A 262 25.46 7.20 7.25
C ALA A 262 25.03 5.81 7.76
N LEU A 263 23.72 5.49 7.78
CA LEU A 263 23.22 4.22 8.33
C LEU A 263 23.87 2.96 7.71
N PRO A 264 24.02 2.83 6.39
CA PRO A 264 24.58 1.61 5.79
C PRO A 264 26.03 1.35 6.20
N GLU A 265 26.86 2.39 6.30
CA GLU A 265 28.25 2.24 6.72
C GLU A 265 28.37 1.85 8.19
N CYS A 266 27.62 2.54 9.07
CA CYS A 266 27.55 2.21 10.48
C CYS A 266 27.04 0.78 10.71
N ALA A 267 25.99 0.36 9.99
CA ALA A 267 25.44 -0.99 10.05
C ALA A 267 26.47 -2.04 9.60
N LYS A 268 27.16 -1.79 8.48
CA LYS A 268 28.20 -2.68 7.96
C LYS A 268 29.34 -2.88 8.96
N ALA A 269 29.77 -1.83 9.66
CA ALA A 269 30.81 -1.91 10.69
C ALA A 269 30.44 -2.85 11.87
N LYS A 270 29.13 -3.06 12.10
CA LYS A 270 28.58 -3.97 13.11
C LYS A 270 28.12 -5.32 12.55
N GLY A 271 28.31 -5.57 11.25
CA GLY A 271 27.84 -6.79 10.59
C GLY A 271 26.31 -6.88 10.46
N ILE A 272 25.61 -5.73 10.49
CA ILE A 272 24.17 -5.61 10.25
C ILE A 272 23.94 -5.31 8.76
N THR A 273 22.99 -6.01 8.14
CA THR A 273 22.68 -5.87 6.70
C THR A 273 21.34 -5.20 6.45
N PHE A 274 21.05 -4.79 5.22
CA PHE A 274 19.72 -4.36 4.80
C PHE A 274 19.08 -5.44 3.92
N SER A 275 17.80 -5.74 4.16
CA SER A 275 17.04 -6.73 3.39
C SER A 275 15.67 -6.17 3.04
N THR A 276 15.15 -6.54 1.87
CA THR A 276 13.77 -6.21 1.53
C THR A 276 12.79 -7.15 2.24
N PRO A 277 11.52 -6.76 2.41
CA PRO A 277 10.50 -7.63 3.00
C PRO A 277 10.41 -9.03 2.34
N THR A 278 10.41 -9.11 1.01
CA THR A 278 10.38 -10.39 0.27
C THR A 278 11.57 -11.27 0.62
N GLU A 279 12.78 -10.70 0.73
CA GLU A 279 13.97 -11.48 1.09
C GLU A 279 13.86 -12.08 2.49
N ILE A 280 13.33 -11.31 3.44
CA ILE A 280 13.16 -11.73 4.83
C ILE A 280 12.14 -12.86 4.91
N VAL A 281 10.93 -12.67 4.36
CA VAL A 281 9.85 -13.68 4.47
C VAL A 281 10.14 -14.97 3.69
N THR A 282 11.04 -14.92 2.71
CA THR A 282 11.48 -16.09 1.95
C THR A 282 12.61 -16.85 2.65
N LYS A 283 13.55 -16.15 3.29
CA LYS A 283 14.78 -16.76 3.84
C LYS A 283 14.62 -17.18 5.31
N LEU A 284 13.83 -16.45 6.10
CA LEU A 284 13.72 -16.67 7.53
C LEU A 284 12.47 -17.48 7.87
N LYS A 285 12.61 -18.36 8.87
CA LYS A 285 11.48 -19.10 9.43
C LYS A 285 10.77 -18.23 10.44
N SER A 286 9.44 -18.36 10.51
CA SER A 286 8.67 -17.75 11.57
C SER A 286 8.92 -18.45 12.90
N VAL A 287 9.01 -17.72 14.00
CA VAL A 287 9.23 -18.26 15.34
C VAL A 287 7.95 -18.81 15.98
N SER A 288 6.81 -18.18 15.68
CA SER A 288 5.50 -18.59 16.20
C SER A 288 4.38 -17.90 15.41
N GLN A 289 3.14 -18.30 15.67
CA GLN A 289 1.96 -17.56 15.23
C GLN A 289 1.80 -16.28 16.06
N LEU A 290 1.16 -15.28 15.44
CA LEU A 290 0.65 -14.09 16.13
C LEU A 290 -0.88 -14.21 16.17
N ASP A 291 -1.48 -14.02 17.33
CA ASP A 291 -2.92 -14.10 17.52
C ASP A 291 -3.47 -12.66 17.67
N VAL A 292 -4.18 -12.18 16.66
CA VAL A 292 -4.72 -10.80 16.61
C VAL A 292 -6.21 -10.85 16.30
N ALA A 293 -7.02 -10.99 17.35
CA ALA A 293 -8.48 -11.10 17.22
C ALA A 293 -9.16 -9.79 16.77
N TYR A 294 -8.62 -8.64 17.17
CA TYR A 294 -9.18 -7.32 16.86
C TYR A 294 -8.21 -6.50 16.01
N PRO A 295 -8.70 -5.73 15.02
CA PRO A 295 -7.85 -4.93 14.17
C PRO A 295 -6.96 -3.94 14.96
N MET A 296 -5.66 -4.07 14.79
CA MET A 296 -4.63 -3.15 15.28
C MET A 296 -4.17 -2.23 14.15
N SER A 297 -3.50 -1.11 14.47
CA SER A 297 -2.89 -0.19 13.49
C SER A 297 -1.61 0.46 14.05
N TRP A 298 -0.86 1.21 13.24
CA TRP A 298 0.33 1.94 13.73
C TRP A 298 0.06 3.31 14.34
N VAL A 299 -1.17 3.81 14.23
CA VAL A 299 -1.50 5.21 14.56
C VAL A 299 -1.99 5.32 16.01
N ASP A 300 -1.60 6.42 16.67
CA ASP A 300 -1.88 6.74 18.08
C ASP A 300 -1.40 5.68 19.09
N GLU A 301 -1.27 6.05 20.36
CA GLU A 301 -0.68 5.20 21.40
C GLU A 301 -1.41 3.85 21.60
N GLU A 302 -2.72 3.82 21.40
CA GLU A 302 -3.57 2.64 21.57
C GLU A 302 -3.31 1.57 20.51
N ARG A 303 -2.75 1.94 19.35
CA ARG A 303 -2.43 1.05 18.22
C ARG A 303 -3.64 0.24 17.75
N ASP A 304 -4.80 0.88 17.67
CA ASP A 304 -6.07 0.32 17.22
C ASP A 304 -6.67 1.15 16.06
N THR A 305 -7.93 0.91 15.69
CA THR A 305 -8.62 1.64 14.61
C THR A 305 -9.39 2.88 15.09
N SER A 306 -9.27 3.27 16.37
CA SER A 306 -10.02 4.39 16.96
C SER A 306 -9.72 5.74 16.31
N CYS A 307 -8.59 5.86 15.62
CA CYS A 307 -8.22 7.05 14.85
C CYS A 307 -9.22 7.36 13.72
N TRP A 308 -9.87 6.34 13.18
CA TRP A 308 -10.81 6.45 12.07
C TRP A 308 -12.24 6.03 12.43
N LEU A 309 -12.43 5.22 13.48
CA LEU A 309 -13.73 4.65 13.87
C LEU A 309 -14.08 4.88 15.35
N GLY A 310 -13.37 5.79 16.03
CA GLY A 310 -13.47 6.01 17.47
C GLY A 310 -14.75 6.71 17.91
N ASN A 311 -15.32 7.59 17.09
CA ASN A 311 -16.55 8.33 17.43
C ASN A 311 -17.74 8.00 16.50
N VAL A 312 -18.93 8.52 16.87
CA VAL A 312 -20.18 8.25 16.15
C VAL A 312 -20.17 8.82 14.74
N MET A 313 -19.62 10.03 14.53
CA MET A 313 -19.54 10.67 13.21
C MET A 313 -18.70 9.84 12.24
N GLN A 314 -17.55 9.39 12.72
CA GLN A 314 -16.64 8.52 11.99
C GLN A 314 -17.30 7.21 11.56
N ARG A 315 -17.95 6.51 12.49
CA ARG A 315 -18.66 5.26 12.20
C ARG A 315 -19.84 5.47 11.26
N GLU A 316 -20.58 6.57 11.41
CA GLU A 316 -21.69 6.91 10.52
C GLU A 316 -21.19 7.14 9.09
N ALA A 317 -20.16 7.98 8.91
CA ALA A 317 -19.57 8.23 7.60
C ALA A 317 -19.03 6.95 6.95
N PHE A 318 -18.33 6.12 7.73
CA PHE A 318 -17.79 4.83 7.28
C PHE A 318 -18.91 3.87 6.85
N ASN A 319 -19.89 3.62 7.72
CA ASN A 319 -21.00 2.72 7.43
C ASN A 319 -21.82 3.22 6.23
N LYS A 320 -22.03 4.53 6.13
CA LYS A 320 -22.78 5.13 5.03
C LYS A 320 -22.06 4.96 3.70
N LEU A 321 -20.73 5.14 3.66
CA LEU A 321 -19.94 4.89 2.44
C LEU A 321 -20.06 3.43 2.02
N TYR A 322 -19.76 2.49 2.91
CA TYR A 322 -19.76 1.07 2.56
C TYR A 322 -21.16 0.47 2.37
N SER A 323 -22.23 1.18 2.74
CA SER A 323 -23.62 0.76 2.43
C SER A 323 -23.93 0.71 0.93
N VAL A 324 -23.15 1.37 0.08
CA VAL A 324 -23.27 1.30 -1.38
C VAL A 324 -22.20 0.43 -2.05
N ALA A 325 -21.33 -0.23 -1.26
CA ALA A 325 -20.17 -0.97 -1.76
C ALA A 325 -20.53 -2.00 -2.86
N GLU A 326 -21.53 -2.84 -2.61
CA GLU A 326 -21.98 -3.86 -3.59
C GLU A 326 -22.48 -3.24 -4.89
N ARG A 327 -23.26 -2.16 -4.81
CA ARG A 327 -23.81 -1.46 -5.98
C ARG A 327 -22.71 -0.75 -6.77
N VAL A 328 -21.73 -0.16 -6.08
CA VAL A 328 -20.55 0.42 -6.74
C VAL A 328 -19.68 -0.67 -7.36
N HIS A 329 -19.55 -1.83 -6.71
CA HIS A 329 -18.82 -2.98 -7.25
C HIS A 329 -19.41 -3.43 -8.59
N LEU A 330 -20.74 -3.49 -8.68
CA LEU A 330 -21.52 -3.84 -9.88
C LEU A 330 -21.54 -2.76 -10.97
N CYS A 331 -21.14 -1.52 -10.64
CA CYS A 331 -21.19 -0.39 -11.55
C CYS A 331 -19.94 -0.32 -12.45
N ASP A 332 -20.12 -0.20 -13.76
CA ASP A 332 -19.02 0.04 -14.72
C ASP A 332 -18.78 1.54 -15.01
N ASP A 333 -19.53 2.45 -14.38
CA ASP A 333 -19.33 3.89 -14.58
C ASP A 333 -17.97 4.34 -14.00
N ARG A 334 -17.09 4.77 -14.90
CA ARG A 334 -15.72 5.17 -14.56
C ARG A 334 -15.65 6.33 -13.57
N ARG A 335 -16.59 7.27 -13.61
CA ARG A 335 -16.60 8.42 -12.68
C ARG A 335 -17.05 7.96 -11.31
N ILE A 336 -18.06 7.10 -11.22
CA ILE A 336 -18.48 6.51 -9.94
C ILE A 336 -17.35 5.71 -9.30
N LYS A 337 -16.62 4.89 -10.08
CA LYS A 337 -15.47 4.13 -9.58
C LYS A 337 -14.33 5.05 -9.10
N GLN A 338 -14.03 6.12 -9.84
CA GLN A 338 -13.03 7.10 -9.42
C GLN A 338 -13.43 7.80 -8.12
N ASP A 339 -14.67 8.29 -8.04
CA ASP A 339 -15.17 8.98 -6.85
C ASP A 339 -15.20 8.02 -5.64
N TRP A 340 -15.56 6.76 -5.86
CA TRP A 340 -15.48 5.70 -4.86
C TRP A 340 -14.07 5.52 -4.30
N ASP A 341 -13.05 5.45 -5.16
CA ASP A 341 -11.65 5.35 -4.71
C ASP A 341 -11.28 6.54 -3.83
N TYR A 342 -11.61 7.76 -4.24
CA TYR A 342 -11.18 8.96 -3.52
C TYR A 342 -11.92 9.15 -2.20
N LEU A 343 -13.21 8.78 -2.14
CA LEU A 343 -14.02 8.88 -0.94
C LEU A 343 -13.62 7.85 0.13
N GLN A 344 -13.04 6.72 -0.26
CA GLN A 344 -12.57 5.67 0.66
C GLN A 344 -11.32 6.04 1.45
N ALA A 345 -10.52 7.00 0.99
CA ALA A 345 -9.25 7.36 1.60
C ALA A 345 -9.36 7.57 3.12
N SER A 346 -8.50 6.89 3.88
CA SER A 346 -8.61 6.81 5.35
C SER A 346 -8.59 8.20 6.01
N ASN A 347 -7.87 9.16 5.43
CA ASN A 347 -7.76 10.53 5.93
C ASN A 347 -9.11 11.23 6.06
N ASN A 348 -10.08 10.94 5.17
CA ASN A 348 -11.43 11.53 5.27
C ASN A 348 -12.05 11.24 6.64
N PHE A 349 -11.92 10.00 7.12
CA PHE A 349 -12.37 9.60 8.47
C PHE A 349 -11.48 10.17 9.57
N ARG A 350 -10.16 10.27 9.34
CA ARG A 350 -9.22 10.85 10.31
C ARG A 350 -9.54 12.33 10.59
N PHE A 351 -9.97 13.08 9.57
CA PHE A 351 -10.42 14.46 9.71
C PHE A 351 -11.70 14.63 10.52
N MET A 352 -12.40 13.57 10.89
CA MET A 352 -13.58 13.60 11.76
C MET A 352 -13.27 13.22 13.22
N THR A 353 -12.00 12.91 13.55
CA THR A 353 -11.68 12.50 14.93
C THR A 353 -11.82 13.65 15.91
N THR A 354 -12.39 13.34 17.08
CA THR A 354 -12.48 14.23 18.25
C THR A 354 -11.44 13.89 19.31
N LYS A 355 -10.62 12.86 19.07
CA LYS A 355 -9.59 12.42 19.99
C LYS A 355 -8.47 13.46 20.07
N ASN A 356 -8.08 13.81 21.30
CA ASN A 356 -6.92 14.64 21.56
C ASN A 356 -5.75 13.72 21.93
N ASN A 357 -4.81 13.54 21.00
CA ASN A 357 -3.61 12.72 21.17
C ASN A 357 -2.36 13.58 21.43
N GLY A 358 -2.53 14.87 21.76
CA GLY A 358 -1.42 15.81 21.98
C GLY A 358 -0.66 16.21 20.71
N MET A 359 -1.01 15.66 19.54
CA MET A 359 -0.43 16.01 18.25
C MET A 359 -1.40 16.89 17.46
N TRP A 360 -0.87 17.93 16.82
CA TRP A 360 -1.66 18.75 15.92
C TRP A 360 -2.00 17.95 14.65
N LEU A 361 -3.28 17.91 14.28
CA LEU A 361 -3.75 17.31 13.04
C LEU A 361 -4.07 18.42 12.03
N ASN A 362 -3.35 18.43 10.91
CA ASN A 362 -3.73 19.25 9.77
C ASN A 362 -5.04 18.71 9.16
N ARG A 363 -6.12 19.50 9.20
CA ARG A 363 -7.42 19.14 8.61
C ARG A 363 -7.68 19.86 7.27
N GLY A 364 -6.67 20.50 6.70
CA GLY A 364 -6.82 21.26 5.46
C GLY A 364 -7.86 22.37 5.61
N ILE A 365 -8.93 22.32 4.82
CA ILE A 365 -9.97 23.35 4.75
C ILE A 365 -11.00 23.30 5.89
N TYR A 366 -10.93 22.32 6.79
CA TYR A 366 -11.93 22.11 7.83
C TYR A 366 -11.56 22.78 9.15
N ASP A 367 -12.49 23.55 9.70
CA ASP A 367 -12.29 24.29 10.95
C ASP A 367 -12.41 23.39 12.19
N SER A 368 -13.09 22.24 12.06
CA SER A 368 -13.34 21.31 13.16
C SER A 368 -13.66 19.90 12.63
N PRO A 369 -13.59 18.85 13.48
CA PRO A 369 -14.07 17.52 13.10
C PRO A 369 -15.54 17.48 12.66
N TYR A 370 -16.39 18.36 13.20
CA TYR A 370 -17.81 18.46 12.83
C TYR A 370 -17.99 19.06 11.43
N ASP A 371 -17.14 20.01 11.07
CA ASP A 371 -17.11 20.63 9.76
C ASP A 371 -16.65 19.61 8.69
N ALA A 372 -15.59 18.86 8.96
CA ALA A 372 -15.14 17.76 8.11
C ALA A 372 -16.24 16.70 7.90
N PHE A 373 -16.92 16.30 8.98
CA PHE A 373 -18.04 15.36 8.90
C PHE A 373 -19.19 15.92 8.05
N THR A 374 -19.61 17.17 8.29
CA THR A 374 -20.70 17.80 7.54
C THR A 374 -20.38 17.89 6.05
N ASN A 375 -19.17 18.31 5.70
CA ASN A 375 -18.71 18.39 4.32
C ASN A 375 -18.73 17.01 3.63
N TYR A 376 -18.13 16.01 4.30
CA TYR A 376 -18.05 14.65 3.77
C TYR A 376 -19.44 14.03 3.60
N MET A 377 -20.36 14.22 4.54
CA MET A 377 -21.71 13.67 4.45
C MET A 377 -22.54 14.33 3.34
N ASN A 378 -22.33 15.61 3.03
CA ASN A 378 -22.99 16.25 1.88
C ASN A 378 -22.50 15.64 0.56
N ILE A 379 -21.17 15.47 0.41
CA ILE A 379 -20.56 14.83 -0.77
C ILE A 379 -21.08 13.40 -0.90
N LEU A 380 -21.05 12.64 0.21
CA LEU A 380 -21.52 11.27 0.22
C LEU A 380 -23.02 11.18 -0.11
N GLY A 381 -23.82 12.15 0.35
CA GLY A 381 -25.23 12.26 -0.01
C GLY A 381 -25.45 12.45 -1.52
N ASP A 382 -24.63 13.24 -2.20
CA ASP A 382 -24.68 13.39 -3.65
C ASP A 382 -24.18 12.12 -4.37
N PHE A 383 -23.05 11.58 -3.93
CA PHE A 383 -22.47 10.36 -4.48
C PHE A 383 -23.45 9.19 -4.42
N ILE A 384 -24.10 8.97 -3.28
CA ILE A 384 -25.09 7.90 -3.11
C ILE A 384 -26.29 8.11 -4.04
N LYS A 385 -26.79 9.34 -4.19
CA LYS A 385 -27.88 9.62 -5.17
C LYS A 385 -27.49 9.24 -6.59
N ARG A 386 -26.23 9.48 -6.98
CA ARG A 386 -25.72 9.09 -8.30
C ARG A 386 -25.59 7.58 -8.45
N VAL A 387 -25.17 6.88 -7.40
CA VAL A 387 -25.16 5.41 -7.38
C VAL A 387 -26.59 4.87 -7.49
N ASP A 388 -27.53 5.40 -6.70
CA ASP A 388 -28.94 4.98 -6.69
C ASP A 388 -29.62 5.24 -8.04
N ALA A 389 -29.25 6.31 -8.75
CA ALA A 389 -29.78 6.60 -10.09
C ALA A 389 -29.34 5.57 -11.15
N LEU A 390 -28.19 4.93 -10.95
CA LEU A 390 -27.70 3.84 -11.82
C LEU A 390 -28.18 2.46 -11.33
N TYR A 391 -28.26 2.28 -10.01
CA TYR A 391 -28.60 1.03 -9.33
C TYR A 391 -29.53 1.31 -8.14
N PRO A 392 -30.86 1.37 -8.35
CA PRO A 392 -31.82 1.74 -7.31
C PRO A 392 -31.84 0.76 -6.15
N ALA A 393 -32.05 1.27 -4.92
CA ALA A 393 -32.13 0.46 -3.71
C ALA A 393 -33.39 -0.42 -3.62
N ASP A 394 -34.44 -0.06 -4.37
CA ASP A 394 -35.81 -0.58 -4.23
C ASP A 394 -36.10 -1.79 -5.15
N VAL A 395 -35.14 -2.18 -5.99
CA VAL A 395 -35.25 -3.41 -6.77
C VAL A 395 -34.91 -4.55 -5.82
N ASP A 396 -35.91 -5.34 -5.40
CA ASP A 396 -35.81 -6.40 -4.37
C ASP A 396 -34.41 -7.00 -4.32
N SER A 397 -33.65 -6.57 -3.31
CA SER A 397 -32.21 -6.74 -3.26
C SER A 397 -31.82 -8.22 -3.30
N GLU A 398 -32.65 -9.15 -2.83
CA GLU A 398 -32.39 -10.58 -2.96
C GLU A 398 -32.53 -11.10 -4.39
N GLU A 399 -33.60 -10.72 -5.12
CA GLU A 399 -33.78 -11.18 -6.50
C GLU A 399 -32.82 -10.48 -7.44
N LEU A 400 -32.64 -9.16 -7.30
CA LEU A 400 -31.67 -8.42 -8.10
C LEU A 400 -30.24 -8.84 -7.76
N ASN A 401 -29.86 -8.99 -6.49
CA ASN A 401 -28.53 -9.51 -6.16
C ASN A 401 -28.38 -10.94 -6.65
N SER A 402 -29.41 -11.80 -6.57
CA SER A 402 -29.31 -13.17 -7.14
C SER A 402 -29.11 -13.15 -8.65
N LEU A 403 -29.81 -12.27 -9.37
CA LEU A 403 -29.69 -12.11 -10.81
C LEU A 403 -28.37 -11.45 -11.21
N LEU A 404 -27.91 -10.45 -10.48
CA LEU A 404 -26.65 -9.76 -10.69
C LEU A 404 -25.45 -10.65 -10.31
N THR A 405 -25.54 -11.41 -9.23
CA THR A 405 -24.58 -12.46 -8.89
C THR A 405 -24.57 -13.53 -9.98
N THR A 406 -25.73 -13.90 -10.53
CA THR A 406 -25.80 -14.83 -11.66
C THR A 406 -25.13 -14.24 -12.90
N ILE A 407 -25.43 -12.99 -13.26
CA ILE A 407 -24.83 -12.28 -14.40
C ILE A 407 -23.31 -12.14 -14.21
N LYS A 408 -22.85 -11.79 -13.02
CA LYS A 408 -21.44 -11.69 -12.68
C LYS A 408 -20.74 -13.04 -12.76
N ASN A 409 -21.29 -14.07 -12.13
CA ASN A 409 -20.75 -15.43 -12.20
C ASN A 409 -20.67 -15.93 -13.64
N GLN A 410 -21.69 -15.63 -14.45
CA GLN A 410 -21.69 -15.90 -15.88
C GLN A 410 -20.62 -15.09 -16.62
N GLY A 411 -20.42 -13.81 -16.28
CA GLY A 411 -19.36 -12.97 -16.85
C GLY A 411 -17.95 -13.46 -16.50
N ASP A 412 -17.73 -13.87 -15.26
CA ASP A 412 -16.47 -14.47 -14.78
C ASP A 412 -16.21 -15.82 -15.46
N GLU A 413 -17.25 -16.66 -15.58
CA GLU A 413 -17.19 -17.94 -16.31
C GLU A 413 -16.88 -17.72 -17.79
N ILE A 414 -17.53 -16.74 -18.44
CA ILE A 414 -17.24 -16.36 -19.83
C ILE A 414 -15.78 -15.93 -19.94
N THR A 415 -15.28 -15.11 -19.03
CA THR A 415 -13.90 -14.61 -19.04
C THR A 415 -12.88 -15.75 -18.89
N GLU A 416 -13.14 -16.71 -18.00
CA GLU A 416 -12.29 -17.91 -17.86
C GLU A 416 -12.37 -18.82 -19.09
N LEU A 417 -13.56 -19.04 -19.64
CA LEU A 417 -13.75 -19.79 -20.88
C LEU A 417 -13.03 -19.12 -22.05
N GLU A 418 -13.07 -17.79 -22.17
CA GLU A 418 -12.33 -17.04 -23.19
C GLU A 418 -10.82 -17.22 -23.05
N LYS A 419 -10.27 -17.19 -21.83
CA LYS A 419 -8.85 -17.50 -21.59
C LYS A 419 -8.52 -18.95 -21.97
N GLU A 420 -9.39 -19.90 -21.69
CA GLU A 420 -9.17 -21.31 -22.03
C GLU A 420 -9.24 -21.53 -23.55
N VAL A 421 -10.21 -20.92 -24.23
CA VAL A 421 -10.32 -20.91 -25.70
C VAL A 421 -9.07 -20.31 -26.31
N ALA A 422 -8.57 -19.18 -25.80
CA ALA A 422 -7.33 -18.56 -26.29
C ALA A 422 -6.11 -19.49 -26.12
N LYS A 423 -5.99 -20.18 -24.97
CA LYS A 423 -4.94 -21.19 -24.74
C LYS A 423 -5.05 -22.37 -25.72
N LEU A 424 -6.26 -22.88 -25.95
CA LEU A 424 -6.50 -23.98 -26.88
C LEU A 424 -6.23 -23.58 -28.32
N GLN A 425 -6.65 -22.39 -28.75
CA GLN A 425 -6.35 -21.83 -30.07
C GLN A 425 -4.83 -21.70 -30.26
N ALA A 426 -4.09 -21.19 -29.27
CA ALA A 426 -2.64 -21.11 -29.32
C ALA A 426 -1.98 -22.50 -29.45
N LYS A 427 -2.49 -23.53 -28.74
CA LYS A 427 -2.03 -24.92 -28.88
C LYS A 427 -2.34 -25.49 -30.26
N VAL A 428 -3.53 -25.24 -30.82
CA VAL A 428 -3.91 -25.67 -32.17
C VAL A 428 -3.05 -25.01 -33.24
N GLU A 429 -2.77 -23.71 -33.12
CA GLU A 429 -1.85 -23.01 -34.02
C GLU A 429 -0.43 -23.57 -33.94
N ALA A 430 0.08 -23.84 -32.73
CA ALA A 430 1.39 -24.44 -32.54
C ALA A 430 1.45 -25.86 -33.16
N ALA A 431 0.40 -26.67 -32.99
CA ALA A 431 0.29 -27.99 -33.59
C ALA A 431 0.21 -27.92 -35.13
N LYS A 432 -0.56 -26.99 -35.71
CA LYS A 432 -0.62 -26.76 -37.16
C LYS A 432 0.75 -26.36 -37.72
N LYS A 433 1.46 -25.43 -37.06
CA LYS A 433 2.83 -25.03 -37.44
C LYS A 433 3.82 -26.21 -37.37
N ALA A 434 3.72 -27.06 -36.35
CA ALA A 434 4.54 -28.27 -36.23
C ALA A 434 4.23 -29.33 -37.30
N THR A 435 2.96 -29.43 -37.73
CA THR A 435 2.53 -30.38 -38.76
C THR A 435 2.96 -29.93 -40.16
N VAL A 436 2.89 -28.63 -40.44
CA VAL A 436 3.40 -28.02 -41.69
C VAL A 436 4.92 -28.15 -41.79
N LYS A 437 5.64 -28.04 -40.67
CA LYS A 437 7.10 -28.25 -40.63
C LYS A 437 7.46 -29.72 -40.91
N LYS A 438 6.72 -30.67 -40.36
CA LYS A 438 6.90 -32.11 -40.65
C LYS A 438 6.55 -32.51 -42.09
N THR A 439 5.57 -31.88 -42.74
CA THR A 439 5.26 -32.15 -44.16
C THR A 439 6.20 -31.44 -45.14
N ALA A 440 6.85 -30.35 -44.72
CA ALA A 440 7.94 -29.73 -45.47
C ALA A 440 9.22 -30.59 -45.41
N ASP A 441 9.59 -31.10 -44.23
CA ASP A 441 10.77 -31.96 -44.04
C ASP A 441 10.62 -33.35 -44.71
N ALA A 442 9.39 -33.80 -44.96
CA ALA A 442 9.12 -35.09 -45.62
C ALA A 442 9.15 -35.04 -47.17
N LYS A 443 9.31 -33.85 -47.78
CA LYS A 443 9.30 -33.68 -49.25
C LYS A 443 10.67 -33.47 -49.91
N GLU A 444 11.77 -33.51 -49.18
CA GLU A 444 13.12 -33.54 -49.78
C GLU A 444 13.80 -34.91 -49.59
N PRO A 445 13.79 -35.80 -50.61
CA PRO A 445 14.78 -36.85 -50.73
C PRO A 445 15.99 -36.31 -51.48
N THR A 446 17.12 -36.19 -50.78
CA THR A 446 18.43 -35.88 -51.34
C THR A 446 18.94 -37.10 -52.12
N VAL A 447 18.96 -37.00 -53.45
CA VAL A 447 19.70 -37.92 -54.31
C VAL A 447 21.19 -37.56 -54.21
N LYS A 448 21.97 -38.39 -53.51
CA LYS A 448 23.43 -38.36 -53.54
C LYS A 448 23.93 -39.29 -54.66
N GLU A 449 24.29 -38.73 -55.80
CA GLU A 449 25.15 -39.42 -56.76
C GLU A 449 26.60 -39.38 -56.28
N LYS A 450 27.18 -40.58 -56.16
CA LYS A 450 28.62 -40.80 -56.00
C LYS A 450 29.27 -40.68 -57.37
N SER A 451 30.29 -39.84 -57.51
CA SER A 451 31.30 -40.03 -58.56
C SER A 451 32.62 -40.45 -57.94
N CYS A 452 33.23 -41.47 -58.55
CA CYS A 452 34.60 -41.91 -58.35
C CYS A 452 35.26 -41.93 -59.73
N CYS A 453 36.53 -41.50 -59.76
CA CYS A 453 37.45 -41.34 -60.90
C CYS A 453 37.25 -40.08 -61.76
#